data_AF-A0A4Y2HH98-F1
#
_entry.id   AF-A0A4Y2HH98-F1
#
_cell.length_a   1.000
_cell.length_b   1.000
_cell.length_c   1.000
_cell.angle_alpha   90.00
_cell.angle_beta   90.00
_cell.angle_gamma   90.00
#
_symmetry.space_group_name_H-M   'P 1'
#
loop_
_entity.id
_entity.type
_entity.pdbx_description
1 polymer ?
#
loop_
_entity_poly.entity_id
_entity_poly.type
_entity_poly.pdbx_seq_one_letter_code
_entity_poly.pdbx_strand_id
1 'polypeptide(L)'
;MIAKYIAYAIPKTRKKYIIPILEKLRDVNYTFNDMNEFQKYGKTEYRSNVIDLFSHLMRNDRADSQPPPSFHTFLQGILDVNILIGWIINKNVKELILLSQADPKRRDKSSPSTLNGSKPRK
;
A
#
# COMPACT_ATOMS: atom_id res chain seq x y z
N MET A 1 3.71 -10.96 -14.96
CA MET A 1 2.50 -10.67 -15.77
C MET A 1 1.57 -9.64 -15.13
N ILE A 2 1.31 -9.72 -13.82
CA ILE A 2 0.39 -8.83 -13.09
C ILE A 2 0.61 -7.31 -13.33
N ALA A 3 1.85 -6.84 -13.32
CA ALA A 3 2.18 -5.43 -13.53
C ALA A 3 1.72 -4.89 -14.90
N LYS A 4 1.71 -5.74 -15.94
CA LYS A 4 1.23 -5.37 -17.28
C LYS A 4 -0.27 -5.07 -17.26
N TYR A 5 -1.06 -5.87 -16.55
CA TYR A 5 -2.51 -5.66 -16.41
C TYR A 5 -2.83 -4.39 -15.63
N ILE A 6 -2.16 -4.19 -14.48
CA ILE A 6 -2.29 -2.95 -13.70
C ILE A 6 -1.98 -1.73 -14.57
N ALA A 7 -0.93 -1.81 -15.40
CA ALA A 7 -0.50 -0.71 -16.26
C ALA A 7 -1.56 -0.28 -17.29
N TYR A 8 -2.49 -1.15 -17.69
CA TYR A 8 -3.60 -0.74 -18.56
C TYR A 8 -4.66 0.06 -17.82
N ALA A 9 -4.82 -0.18 -16.52
CA ALA A 9 -5.89 0.41 -15.72
C ALA A 9 -5.47 1.67 -14.96
N ILE A 10 -4.22 2.15 -15.07
CA ILE A 10 -3.76 3.36 -14.38
C ILE A 10 -3.19 4.42 -15.33
N PRO A 11 -3.11 5.70 -14.93
CA PRO A 11 -2.52 6.76 -15.74
C PRO A 11 -1.06 6.47 -16.12
N LYS A 12 -0.65 6.84 -17.35
CA LYS A 12 0.70 6.60 -17.89
C LYS A 12 1.81 7.12 -16.97
N THR A 13 1.60 8.27 -16.33
CA THR A 13 2.55 8.91 -15.41
C THR A 13 2.79 8.11 -14.12
N ARG A 14 1.90 7.16 -13.79
CA ARG A 14 1.96 6.34 -12.56
C ARG A 14 2.45 4.91 -12.76
N LYS A 15 2.56 4.44 -14.01
CA LYS A 15 3.04 3.08 -14.35
C LYS A 15 4.39 2.74 -13.71
N LYS A 16 5.27 3.72 -13.60
CA LYS A 16 6.60 3.57 -12.98
C LYS A 16 6.57 3.17 -11.49
N TYR A 17 5.44 3.34 -10.81
CA TYR A 17 5.31 3.01 -9.37
C TYR A 17 4.72 1.61 -9.12
N ILE A 18 4.24 0.91 -10.15
CA ILE A 18 3.59 -0.40 -9.98
C ILE A 18 4.57 -1.40 -9.34
N ILE A 19 5.72 -1.63 -9.98
CA ILE A 19 6.71 -2.61 -9.52
C ILE A 19 7.22 -2.26 -8.12
N PRO A 20 7.66 -1.01 -7.83
CA PRO A 20 8.08 -0.64 -6.48
C PRO A 20 7.03 -0.87 -5.38
N ILE A 21 5.74 -0.65 -5.67
CA ILE A 21 4.66 -0.90 -4.71
C ILE A 21 4.49 -2.41 -4.48
N LEU A 22 4.49 -3.21 -5.55
CA LEU A 22 4.36 -4.67 -5.44
C LEU A 22 5.53 -5.30 -4.66
N GLU A 23 6.75 -4.83 -4.89
CA GLU A 23 7.95 -5.29 -4.16
C GLU A 23 7.85 -4.96 -2.68
N LYS A 24 7.55 -3.69 -2.36
CA LYS A 24 7.36 -3.25 -0.97
C LYS A 24 6.28 -4.05 -0.25
N LEU A 25 5.13 -4.28 -0.88
CA LEU A 25 4.05 -5.08 -0.29
C LEU A 25 4.51 -6.53 -0.03
N ARG A 26 5.27 -7.12 -0.95
CA ARG A 26 5.80 -8.47 -0.78
C ARG A 26 6.70 -8.57 0.45
N ASP A 27 7.54 -7.56 0.70
CA ASP A 27 8.47 -7.54 1.84
C ASP A 27 7.76 -7.62 3.20
N VAL A 28 6.49 -7.22 3.26
CA VAL A 28 5.63 -7.27 4.46
C VAL A 28 4.52 -8.31 4.35
N ASN A 29 4.70 -9.35 3.52
CA ASN A 29 3.78 -10.48 3.34
C ASN A 29 2.40 -10.12 2.76
N TYR A 30 2.33 -9.04 2.00
CA TYR A 30 1.18 -8.71 1.16
C TYR A 30 1.52 -9.05 -0.30
N THR A 31 0.84 -10.04 -0.85
CA THR A 31 1.16 -10.61 -2.17
C THR A 31 -0.07 -10.72 -3.05
N PHE A 32 0.13 -11.19 -4.27
CA PHE A 32 -0.95 -11.48 -5.21
C PHE A 32 -0.73 -12.87 -5.79
N ASN A 33 -1.79 -13.69 -5.83
CA ASN A 33 -1.70 -15.04 -6.39
C ASN A 33 -1.73 -15.01 -7.93
N ASP A 34 -1.68 -16.20 -8.53
CA ASP A 34 -1.72 -16.35 -10.00
C ASP A 34 -3.02 -15.86 -10.64
N MET A 35 -4.10 -15.77 -9.86
CA MET A 35 -5.39 -15.22 -10.26
C MET A 35 -5.48 -13.70 -10.10
N ASN A 36 -4.38 -13.05 -9.67
CA ASN A 36 -4.30 -11.63 -9.35
C ASN A 36 -5.16 -11.18 -8.17
N GLU A 37 -5.52 -12.11 -7.29
CA GLU A 37 -6.21 -11.84 -6.04
C GLU A 37 -5.19 -11.47 -4.96
N PHE A 38 -5.57 -10.52 -4.12
CA PHE A 38 -4.74 -10.03 -3.03
C PHE A 38 -4.67 -11.03 -1.89
N GLN A 39 -3.48 -11.19 -1.32
CA GLN A 39 -3.23 -12.09 -0.20
C GLN A 39 -2.52 -11.36 0.93
N LYS A 40 -2.95 -11.62 2.16
CA LYS A 40 -2.29 -11.18 3.39
C LYS A 40 -1.82 -12.41 4.16
N TYR A 41 -0.51 -12.53 4.39
CA TYR A 41 0.10 -13.69 5.03
C TYR A 41 -0.29 -15.03 4.38
N GLY A 42 -0.34 -15.06 3.05
CA GLY A 42 -0.72 -16.24 2.25
C GLY A 42 -2.22 -16.57 2.23
N LYS A 43 -3.07 -15.81 2.94
CA LYS A 43 -4.53 -15.97 2.88
C LYS A 43 -5.13 -15.01 1.85
N THR A 44 -5.91 -15.53 0.93
CA THR A 44 -6.61 -14.72 -0.09
C THR A 44 -7.72 -13.89 0.53
N GLU A 45 -7.72 -12.60 0.21
CA GLU A 45 -8.76 -11.66 0.60
C GLU A 45 -9.94 -11.76 -0.37
N TYR A 46 -11.15 -11.87 0.18
CA TYR A 46 -12.37 -12.15 -0.59
C TYR A 46 -12.64 -11.13 -1.70
N ARG A 47 -12.85 -11.62 -2.93
CA ARG A 47 -13.16 -10.80 -4.13
C ARG A 47 -12.16 -9.68 -4.40
N SER A 48 -10.92 -9.84 -3.98
CA SER A 48 -9.89 -8.86 -4.24
C SER A 48 -9.38 -8.97 -5.68
N ASN A 49 -9.26 -7.84 -6.36
CA ASN A 49 -8.68 -7.78 -7.70
C ASN A 49 -7.61 -6.69 -7.73
N VAL A 50 -6.38 -7.06 -8.09
CA VAL A 50 -5.26 -6.12 -8.13
C VAL A 50 -5.51 -4.91 -9.03
N ILE A 51 -6.25 -5.09 -10.13
CA ILE A 51 -6.52 -4.04 -11.11
C ILE A 51 -7.43 -3.00 -10.46
N ASP A 52 -8.47 -3.43 -9.76
CA ASP A 52 -9.39 -2.54 -9.06
C ASP A 52 -8.69 -1.81 -7.90
N LEU A 53 -7.89 -2.53 -7.11
CA LEU A 53 -7.11 -1.97 -6.00
C LEU A 53 -6.15 -0.87 -6.48
N PHE A 54 -5.37 -1.13 -7.53
CA PHE A 54 -4.44 -0.13 -8.09
C PHE A 54 -5.16 0.99 -8.84
N SER A 55 -6.27 0.69 -9.51
CA SER A 55 -7.10 1.71 -10.16
C SER A 55 -7.64 2.69 -9.14
N HIS A 56 -8.20 2.18 -8.04
CA HIS A 56 -8.70 3.00 -6.95
C HIS A 56 -7.58 3.80 -6.27
N LEU A 57 -6.38 3.24 -6.09
CA LEU A 57 -5.22 3.97 -5.55
C LEU A 57 -4.73 5.11 -6.48
N MET A 58 -4.74 4.87 -7.79
CA MET A 58 -4.05 5.71 -8.78
C MET A 58 -4.99 6.47 -9.72
N ARG A 59 -6.29 6.52 -9.43
CA ARG A 59 -7.26 7.38 -10.08
C ARG A 59 -8.13 8.06 -9.03
N ASN A 60 -8.65 9.23 -9.35
CA ASN A 60 -9.73 9.80 -8.54
C ASN A 60 -11.02 9.11 -8.94
N ASP A 61 -11.79 8.73 -7.95
CA ASP A 61 -13.12 8.17 -8.18
C ASP A 61 -14.13 9.25 -8.53
N ARG A 62 -15.29 8.81 -9.03
CA ARG A 62 -16.50 9.63 -9.02
C ARG A 62 -16.96 9.78 -7.57
N ALA A 63 -17.65 10.89 -7.26
CA ALA A 63 -18.02 11.29 -5.90
C ALA A 63 -18.63 10.16 -5.04
N ASP A 64 -19.42 9.27 -5.63
CA ASP A 64 -20.14 8.20 -4.91
C ASP A 64 -19.53 6.80 -5.09
N SER A 65 -18.30 6.70 -5.59
CA SER A 65 -17.70 5.37 -5.82
C SER A 65 -17.25 4.77 -4.49
N GLN A 66 -17.71 3.56 -4.23
CA GLN A 66 -17.25 2.79 -3.08
C GLN A 66 -15.86 2.20 -3.37
N PRO A 67 -15.01 2.07 -2.34
CA PRO A 67 -13.76 1.34 -2.47
C PRO A 67 -14.02 -0.10 -2.92
N PRO A 68 -13.11 -0.70 -3.71
CA PRO A 68 -13.24 -2.09 -4.10
C PRO A 68 -13.18 -3.01 -2.87
N PRO A 69 -13.70 -4.25 -2.98
CA PRO A 69 -13.53 -5.26 -1.93
C PRO A 69 -12.07 -5.40 -1.51
N SER A 70 -11.86 -5.63 -0.21
CA SER A 70 -10.53 -5.78 0.40
C SER A 70 -9.62 -4.55 0.32
N PHE A 71 -10.14 -3.38 -0.12
CA PHE A 71 -9.34 -2.17 -0.15
C PHE A 71 -8.84 -1.75 1.24
N HIS A 72 -9.61 -2.00 2.29
CA HIS A 72 -9.17 -1.73 3.66
C HIS A 72 -7.90 -2.52 4.03
N THR A 73 -7.88 -3.83 3.74
CA THR A 73 -6.71 -4.68 3.96
C THR A 73 -5.53 -4.25 3.08
N PHE A 74 -5.79 -3.87 1.83
CA PHE A 74 -4.78 -3.34 0.92
C PHE A 74 -4.19 -2.02 1.44
N LEU A 75 -5.03 -1.09 1.89
CA LEU A 75 -4.63 0.18 2.48
C LEU A 75 -3.77 -0.03 3.73
N GLN A 76 -4.08 -1.04 4.55
CA GLN A 76 -3.21 -1.42 5.68
C GLN A 76 -1.79 -1.77 5.18
N GLY A 77 -1.68 -2.62 4.15
CA GLY A 77 -0.39 -2.95 3.56
C GLY A 77 0.34 -1.72 3.00
N ILE A 78 -0.38 -0.81 2.34
CA ILE A 78 0.16 0.47 1.84
C ILE A 78 0.72 1.34 2.96
N LEU A 79 0.03 1.39 4.10
CA LEU A 79 0.48 2.11 5.29
C LEU A 79 1.70 1.45 5.94
N ASP A 80 1.74 0.12 5.98
CA ASP A 80 2.83 -0.64 6.60
C ASP A 80 4.14 -0.49 5.81
N VAL A 81 4.08 -0.33 4.49
CA VAL A 81 5.27 -0.11 3.64
C VAL A 81 5.68 1.36 3.49
N ASN A 82 4.86 2.27 4.03
CA ASN A 82 5.08 3.71 4.02
C ASN A 82 5.46 4.26 2.62
N ILE A 83 4.63 4.03 1.60
CA ILE A 83 4.89 4.59 0.26
C ILE A 83 4.77 6.11 0.25
N LEU A 84 5.48 6.76 -0.69
CA LEU A 84 5.42 8.21 -0.85
C LEU A 84 4.02 8.66 -1.29
N ILE A 85 3.45 9.65 -0.59
CA ILE A 85 2.12 10.20 -0.89
C ILE A 85 1.98 10.69 -2.35
N GLY A 86 3.11 11.13 -2.94
CA GLY A 86 3.18 11.58 -4.31
C GLY A 86 2.93 10.47 -5.35
N TRP A 87 2.97 9.19 -4.97
CA TRP A 87 2.71 8.06 -5.87
C TRP A 87 1.22 7.79 -6.05
N ILE A 88 0.41 8.24 -5.09
CA ILE A 88 -1.04 8.06 -5.04
C ILE A 88 -1.68 9.21 -5.82
N ILE A 89 -2.81 8.94 -6.50
CA ILE A 89 -3.60 10.01 -7.14
C ILE A 89 -4.87 10.26 -6.35
N ASN A 90 -5.54 9.20 -5.91
CA ASN A 90 -6.83 9.28 -5.24
C ASN A 90 -6.78 10.20 -4.02
N LYS A 91 -7.55 11.29 -4.07
CA LYS A 91 -7.58 12.32 -3.02
C LYS A 91 -8.07 11.75 -1.68
N ASN A 92 -9.11 10.92 -1.70
CA ASN A 92 -9.67 10.32 -0.48
C ASN A 92 -8.64 9.40 0.17
N VAL A 93 -7.95 8.58 -0.62
CA VAL A 93 -6.89 7.70 -0.10
C VAL A 93 -5.72 8.51 0.45
N LYS A 94 -5.32 9.60 -0.20
CA LYS A 94 -4.27 10.50 0.32
C LYS A 94 -4.64 11.07 1.68
N GLU A 95 -5.86 11.56 1.81
CA GLU A 95 -6.36 12.13 3.06
C GLU A 95 -6.36 11.07 4.17
N LEU A 96 -6.86 9.86 3.89
CA LEU A 96 -6.82 8.74 4.84
C LEU A 96 -5.40 8.40 5.31
N ILE A 97 -4.42 8.41 4.40
CA ILE A 97 -3.01 8.14 4.74
C ILE A 97 -2.42 9.26 5.59
N LEU A 98 -2.66 10.53 5.23
CA LEU A 98 -2.18 11.68 5.99
C LEU A 98 -2.77 11.70 7.41
N LEU A 99 -4.07 11.45 7.54
CA LEU A 99 -4.74 11.31 8.84
C LEU A 99 -4.14 10.15 9.65
N SER A 100 -3.90 9.01 9.00
CA SER A 100 -3.30 7.84 9.66
C SER A 100 -1.86 8.07 10.12
N GLN A 101 -1.07 8.86 9.38
CA GLN A 101 0.31 9.21 9.73
C GLN A 101 0.41 10.31 10.79
N ALA A 102 -0.63 11.15 10.90
CA ALA A 102 -0.71 12.17 11.95
C ALA A 102 -1.05 11.57 13.33
N ASP A 103 -1.58 10.34 13.38
CA ASP A 103 -1.88 9.63 14.63
C ASP A 103 -0.59 9.36 15.44
N PRO A 104 -0.46 9.90 16.67
CA PRO A 104 0.69 9.70 17.53
C PRO A 104 1.06 8.22 17.73
N LYS A 105 0.07 7.32 17.76
CA LYS A 105 0.28 5.88 18.01
C LYS A 105 1.08 5.17 16.91
N ARG A 106 1.19 5.76 15.72
CA ARG A 106 2.01 5.23 14.62
C ARG A 106 3.43 5.79 14.58
N ARG A 107 3.70 6.95 15.19
CA ARG A 107 5.05 7.53 15.21
C ARG A 107 6.05 6.65 15.97
N ASP A 108 5.58 5.97 17.01
CA ASP A 108 6.41 5.12 17.85
C ASP A 108 6.91 3.84 17.14
N LYS A 109 6.22 3.38 16.09
CA LYS A 109 6.62 2.17 15.34
C LYS A 109 7.73 2.43 14.31
N SER A 110 7.97 3.68 13.94
CA SER A 110 8.89 4.06 12.87
C SER A 110 10.28 4.45 13.38
N SER A 111 10.53 4.36 14.68
CA SER A 111 11.86 4.63 15.23
C SER A 111 12.71 3.35 15.16
N PRO A 112 13.82 3.33 14.41
CA PRO A 112 14.87 2.36 14.67
C PRO A 112 15.37 2.70 16.07
N SER A 113 15.15 1.80 17.04
CA SER A 113 15.82 1.90 18.33
C SER A 113 17.31 1.77 18.05
N THR A 114 18.03 2.89 17.95
CA THR A 114 19.48 2.92 18.12
C THR A 114 19.75 2.59 19.59
N LEU A 115 19.75 1.29 19.89
CA LEU A 115 20.30 0.74 21.11
C LEU A 115 21.83 0.81 20.95
N ASN A 116 22.38 2.03 20.97
CA ASN A 116 23.81 2.22 21.06
C ASN A 116 24.24 1.79 22.46
N GLY A 117 25.05 0.74 22.47
CA GLY A 117 25.53 0.04 23.65
C GLY A 117 26.12 0.97 24.69
N SER A 118 25.72 0.70 25.91
CA SER A 118 26.39 1.08 27.14
C SER A 118 27.91 0.85 27.04
N LYS A 119 28.69 1.93 27.13
CA LYS A 119 30.12 1.86 27.46
C LYS A 119 30.29 1.14 28.80
N PRO A 120 31.16 0.11 28.92
CA PRO A 120 31.66 -0.28 30.22
C PRO A 120 32.76 0.70 30.62
N ARG A 121 32.56 1.40 31.74
CA ARG A 121 33.65 1.98 32.51
C ARG A 121 34.44 0.83 33.15
N LYS A 122 35.72 0.73 32.86
CA LYS A 122 36.76 0.26 33.77
C LYS A 122 37.97 1.16 33.62
#